data_AF-A0A523UK81-F1
#
_entry.id   AF-A0A523UK81-F1
#
_cell.length_a   1.000
_cell.length_b   1.000
_cell.length_c   1.000
_cell.angle_alpha   90.00
_cell.angle_beta   90.00
_cell.angle_gamma   90.00
#
_symmetry.space_group_name_H-M   'P 1'
#
loop_
_entity.id
_entity.type
_entity.pdbx_description
1 polymer ?
#
loop_
_entity_poly.entity_id
_entity_poly.type
_entity_poly.pdbx_seq_one_letter_code
_entity_poly.pdbx_strand_id
1 'polypeptide(L)' 'MGKLILILGGARSGKSSFAVTQAKKLSSGQSGVVYVATAFALDEEMKKRIERHKKRRPASWKTIEERKDISK' A
#
# COMPACT_ATOMS: atom_id res chain seq x y z
N MET A 1 12.60 13.72 -13.38
CA MET A 1 12.01 12.36 -13.43
C MET A 1 12.20 11.69 -12.08
N GLY A 2 11.15 11.08 -11.52
CA GLY A 2 11.24 10.33 -10.25
C GLY A 2 11.76 8.90 -10.45
N LYS A 3 12.23 8.28 -9.37
CA LYS A 3 12.65 6.86 -9.37
C LYS A 3 11.43 5.95 -9.28
N LEU A 4 11.29 5.01 -10.23
CA LEU A 4 10.27 3.96 -10.19
C LEU A 4 10.87 2.65 -9.65
N ILE A 5 10.18 1.99 -8.73
CA ILE A 5 10.61 0.71 -8.14
C ILE A 5 9.46 -0.29 -8.30
N LEU A 6 9.73 -1.41 -8.96
CA LEU A 6 8.79 -2.53 -9.09
C LEU A 6 9.15 -3.62 -8.07
N ILE A 7 8.19 -4.03 -7.24
CA ILE A 7 8.35 -5.07 -6.24
C ILE A 7 7.47 -6.26 -6.62
N LEU A 8 8.08 -7.41 -6.92
CA LEU A 8 7.41 -8.65 -7.33
C LEU A 8 7.55 -9.75 -6.26
N GLY A 9 6.76 -10.82 -6.40
CA GLY A 9 6.86 -12.01 -5.56
C GLY A 9 5.56 -12.82 -5.50
N GLY A 10 5.63 -14.04 -4.99
CA GLY A 10 4.49 -14.96 -4.85
C GLY A 10 3.42 -14.49 -3.85
N ALA A 11 2.22 -15.07 -3.90
CA ALA A 11 1.15 -14.74 -2.95
C ALA A 11 1.65 -14.90 -1.50
N ARG A 12 1.27 -13.95 -0.62
CA ARG A 12 1.65 -13.93 0.81
C ARG A 12 3.17 -13.85 1.10
N SER A 13 4.02 -13.55 0.12
CA SER A 13 5.48 -13.41 0.29
C SER A 13 5.95 -12.13 1.02
N GLY A 14 5.03 -11.33 1.58
CA GLY A 14 5.39 -10.11 2.33
C GLY A 14 5.68 -8.85 1.51
N LYS A 15 5.59 -8.88 0.18
CA LYS A 15 5.84 -7.74 -0.73
C LYS A 15 5.17 -6.41 -0.33
N SER A 16 3.89 -6.42 0.06
CA SER A 16 3.21 -5.21 0.51
C SER A 16 3.81 -4.62 1.80
N SER A 17 4.27 -5.48 2.72
CA SER A 17 4.95 -5.05 3.94
C SER A 17 6.32 -4.46 3.63
N PHE A 18 7.07 -5.10 2.73
CA PHE A 18 8.36 -4.60 2.26
C PHE A 18 8.22 -3.22 1.59
N ALA A 19 7.21 -3.04 0.74
CA ALA A 19 6.94 -1.77 0.08
C ALA A 19 6.67 -0.63 1.08
N VAL A 20 5.87 -0.88 2.13
CA VAL A 20 5.61 0.09 3.20
C VAL A 20 6.91 0.47 3.92
N THR A 21 7.75 -0.52 4.26
CA THR A 21 9.04 -0.25 4.91
C THR A 21 9.97 0.57 4.02
N GLN A 22 10.04 0.28 2.72
CA GLN A 22 10.85 1.06 1.79
C GLN A 22 10.33 2.50 1.64
N ALA A 23 9.02 2.69 1.50
CA ALA A 23 8.44 4.02 1.41
C ALA A 23 8.68 4.85 2.68
N LYS A 24 8.63 4.25 3.88
CA LYS A 24 9.02 4.92 5.13
C LYS A 24 10.48 5.38 5.14
N LYS A 25 11.38 4.52 4.65
CA LYS A 25 12.82 4.84 4.58
C LYS A 25 13.10 5.95 3.58
N LEU A 26 12.48 5.88 2.40
CA LEU A 26 12.66 6.86 1.32
C LEU A 26 12.06 8.22 1.66
N SER A 27 10.97 8.26 2.43
CA SER A 27 10.42 9.53 2.91
C SER A 27 11.25 10.15 4.02
N SER A 28 12.25 9.44 4.58
CA SER A 28 13.03 9.89 5.74
C SER A 28 12.15 10.35 6.91
N GLY A 29 10.97 9.75 7.07
CA GLY A 29 9.98 10.16 8.09
C GLY A 29 9.19 11.43 7.76
N GLN A 30 9.43 12.07 6.61
CA GLN A 30 8.66 13.23 6.16
C GLN A 30 7.24 12.85 5.72
N SER A 31 6.33 13.80 5.89
CA SER A 31 4.94 13.75 5.43
C SER A 31 4.87 13.76 3.90
N GLY A 32 3.78 13.24 3.34
CA GLY A 32 3.54 13.28 1.88
C GLY A 32 3.55 11.92 1.18
N VAL A 33 3.67 10.82 1.92
CA VAL A 33 3.46 9.49 1.34
C VAL A 33 1.97 9.26 1.09
N VAL A 34 1.63 8.92 -0.15
CA VAL A 34 0.29 8.50 -0.56
C VAL A 34 0.29 7.00 -0.78
N TYR A 35 -0.58 6.28 -0.06
CA TYR A 35 -0.81 4.86 -0.26
C TYR A 35 -2.03 4.65 -1.14
N VAL A 36 -1.85 4.02 -2.30
CA VAL A 36 -2.97 3.69 -3.19
C VAL A 36 -3.29 2.20 -3.06
N ALA A 37 -4.48 1.90 -2.56
CA ALA A 37 -4.99 0.55 -2.38
C ALA A 37 -6.00 0.21 -3.47
N THR A 38 -5.63 -0.69 -4.39
CA THR A 38 -6.50 -1.12 -5.49
C THR A 38 -7.27 -2.42 -5.20
N ALA A 39 -6.99 -3.06 -4.06
CA ALA A 39 -7.62 -4.31 -3.65
C ALA A 39 -9.03 -4.07 -3.08
N PHE A 40 -9.99 -4.89 -3.49
CA PHE A 40 -11.37 -4.88 -3.00
C PHE A 40 -11.76 -6.28 -2.54
N ALA A 41 -12.49 -6.40 -1.44
CA ALA A 41 -12.85 -7.71 -0.91
C ALA A 41 -14.03 -8.32 -1.67
N LEU A 42 -13.83 -9.54 -2.17
CA LEU A 42 -14.88 -10.39 -2.73
C LEU A 42 -15.42 -11.41 -1.72
N ASP A 43 -14.67 -11.65 -0.65
CA ASP A 43 -14.98 -12.63 0.39
C ASP A 43 -14.51 -12.13 1.77
N GLU A 44 -14.92 -12.85 2.82
CA GLU A 44 -14.58 -12.52 4.21
C GLU A 44 -13.09 -12.70 4.55
N GLU A 45 -12.38 -13.61 3.87
CA GLU A 45 -10.93 -13.76 4.04
C GLU A 45 -10.22 -12.48 3.57
N MET A 46 -10.62 -11.97 2.41
CA MET A 46 -10.07 -10.77 1.80
C MET A 46 -10.43 -9.53 2.60
N LYS A 47 -11.65 -9.42 3.15
CA LYS A 47 -12.00 -8.35 4.10
C LYS A 47 -11.05 -8.33 5.30
N LYS A 48 -10.89 -9.47 5.98
CA LYS A 48 -9.97 -9.59 7.12
C LYS A 48 -8.52 -9.24 6.74
N ARG A 49 -8.10 -9.59 5.52
CA ARG A 49 -6.77 -9.25 5.00
C ARG A 49 -6.60 -7.75 4.74
N ILE A 50 -7.59 -7.11 4.13
CA ILE A 50 -7.59 -5.66 3.92
C ILE A 50 -7.52 -4.94 5.26
N GLU A 51 -8.30 -5.37 6.26
CA GLU A 51 -8.24 -4.79 7.61
C GLU A 51 -6.85 -4.92 8.25
N ARG A 52 -6.19 -6.08 8.13
CA ARG A 52 -4.80 -6.24 8.58
C ARG A 52 -3.84 -5.30 7.83
N HIS A 53 -4.06 -5.08 6.54
CA HIS A 53 -3.24 -4.13 5.77
C HIS A 53 -3.49 -2.68 6.19
N LYS A 54 -4.75 -2.28 6.41
CA LYS A 54 -5.12 -0.96 6.93
C LYS A 54 -4.38 -0.65 8.23
N LYS A 55 -4.41 -1.57 9.19
CA LYS A 55 -3.71 -1.44 10.50
C LYS A 55 -2.19 -1.30 10.39
N ARG A 56 -1.58 -1.78 9.31
CA ARG A 56 -0.12 -1.69 9.08
C ARG A 56 0.31 -0.38 8.43
N ARG A 57 -0.62 0.35 7.80
CA ARG A 57 -0.34 1.64 7.17
C ARG A 57 -0.11 2.68 8.28
N PRO A 58 0.91 3.53 8.18
CA PRO A 58 1.04 4.67 9.08
C PRO A 58 -0.19 5.57 9.00
N ALA A 59 -0.74 5.97 10.14
CA ALA A 59 -1.89 6.87 10.20
C ALA A 59 -1.59 8.25 9.57
N SER A 60 -0.33 8.65 9.51
CA SER A 60 0.12 9.89 8.87
C SER A 60 0.07 9.87 7.34
N TRP A 61 -0.16 8.71 6.72
CA TRP A 61 -0.20 8.58 5.27
C TRP A 61 -1.60 8.81 4.73
N LYS A 62 -1.71 9.57 3.64
CA LYS A 62 -2.95 9.67 2.88
C LYS A 62 -3.20 8.32 2.20
N THR A 63 -4.36 7.73 2.43
CA THR A 63 -4.78 6.51 1.75
C THR A 63 -5.85 6.83 0.72
N ILE A 64 -5.69 6.31 -0.49
CA ILE A 64 -6.70 6.32 -1.56
C ILE A 64 -7.09 4.87 -1.82
N GLU A 65 -8.37 4.54 -1.67
CA GLU A 65 -8.89 3.19 -1.91
C GLU A 65 -9.72 3.21 -3.19
N GLU A 66 -9.07 3.09 -4.35
CA GLU A 66 -9.70 3.17 -5.67
C GLU A 66 -9.24 2.01 -6.53
N ARG A 67 -10.19 1.34 -7.20
CA ARG A 67 -9.90 0.14 -8.01
C ARG A 67 -9.27 0.49 -9.37
N LYS A 68 -9.70 1.60 -9.95
CA LYS A 68 -9.34 2.08 -11.29
C LYS A 68 -9.52 3.60 -11.33
N ASP A 69 -9.06 4.24 -12.41
CA ASP A 69 -9.31 5.66 -12.70
C ASP A 69 -8.78 6.60 -11.59
N ILE A 70 -7.60 6.29 -11.04
CA ILE A 70 -6.96 7.04 -9.93
C ILE A 70 -6.57 8.48 -10.33
N SER A 71 -6.37 8.72 -11.63
CA SER A 71 -6.15 10.05 -12.21
C SER A 71 -7.06 10.19 -13.43
N LYS A 72 -7.66 11.38 -13.58
CA LYS A 72 -8.38 11.77 -14.80
C LYS A 72 -7.40 12.03 -15.93
#